data_AF-A0A9X1X3E0-F1
#
_entry.id   AF-A0A9X1X3E0-F1
#
_cell.length_a   1.000
_cell.length_b   1.000
_cell.length_c   1.000
_cell.angle_alpha   90.00
_cell.angle_beta   90.00
_cell.angle_gamma   90.00
#
_symmetry.space_group_name_H-M   'P 1'
#
loop_
_entity.id
_entity.type
_entity.pdbx_description
1 polymer ?
#
loop_
_entity_poly.entity_id
_entity_poly.type
_entity_poly.pdbx_seq_one_letter_code
_entity_poly.pdbx_strand_id
1 'polypeptide(L)'
;MSNSVGRPTGYNDEIAERIIDLVIDGQPIRFICSQVDMPSVATVMRWLADYPEFAKQYALAKEMYAHCIFDEIQHIADTCDPTEVQKAKR
;
A
#
# COMPACT_ATOMS: atom_id res chain seq x y z
N MET A 1 -3.56 -19.06 -29.35
CA MET A 1 -3.72 -17.59 -29.44
C MET A 1 -3.37 -17.01 -28.07
N SER A 2 -2.11 -16.63 -27.86
CA SER A 2 -1.69 -15.96 -26.63
C SER A 2 -1.88 -14.46 -26.84
N ASN A 3 -3.00 -13.90 -26.39
CA ASN A 3 -3.09 -12.46 -26.18
C ASN A 3 -2.05 -12.15 -25.11
N SER A 4 -1.00 -11.41 -25.47
CA SER A 4 -0.17 -10.71 -24.50
C SER A 4 -1.11 -9.74 -23.80
N VAL A 5 -1.63 -10.12 -22.64
CA VAL A 5 -2.54 -9.29 -21.86
C VAL A 5 -1.71 -8.10 -21.38
N GLY A 6 -1.84 -6.98 -22.08
CA GLY A 6 -1.29 -5.71 -21.64
C GLY A 6 -1.80 -5.39 -20.23
N ARG A 7 -1.07 -4.55 -19.49
CA ARG A 7 -1.44 -4.14 -18.14
C ARG A 7 -2.94 -3.82 -18.04
N PRO A 8 -3.66 -4.31 -17.03
CA PRO A 8 -5.08 -4.05 -16.86
C PRO A 8 -5.38 -2.54 -16.90
N THR A 9 -6.40 -2.16 -17.70
CA THR A 9 -6.82 -0.76 -17.88
C THR A 9 -8.27 -0.52 -17.47
N GLY A 10 -9.14 -1.52 -17.67
CA GLY A 10 -10.50 -1.54 -17.15
C GLY A 10 -10.54 -1.96 -15.69
N TYR A 11 -11.48 -1.40 -14.93
CA TYR A 11 -11.67 -1.71 -13.51
C TYR A 11 -11.99 -3.20 -13.31
N ASN A 12 -11.39 -3.79 -12.29
CA ASN A 12 -11.53 -5.18 -11.92
C ASN A 12 -11.51 -5.25 -10.39
N ASP A 13 -12.57 -5.78 -9.79
CA ASP A 13 -12.75 -5.86 -8.34
C ASP A 13 -11.66 -6.70 -7.66
N GLU A 14 -11.29 -7.86 -8.22
CA GLU A 14 -10.25 -8.73 -7.65
C GLU A 14 -8.88 -8.03 -7.59
N ILE A 15 -8.56 -7.22 -8.62
CA ILE A 15 -7.34 -6.43 -8.65
C ILE A 15 -7.43 -5.26 -7.67
N ALA A 16 -8.58 -4.61 -7.57
CA ALA A 16 -8.81 -3.53 -6.62
C ALA A 16 -8.67 -4.01 -5.17
N GLU A 17 -9.31 -5.13 -4.81
CA GLU A 17 -9.19 -5.78 -3.49
C GLU A 17 -7.73 -6.13 -3.20
N ARG A 18 -7.02 -6.75 -4.15
CA ARG A 18 -5.59 -7.07 -3.97
C ARG A 18 -4.73 -5.81 -3.74
N ILE A 19 -5.06 -4.69 -4.37
CA ILE A 19 -4.38 -3.41 -4.11
C ILE A 19 -4.65 -2.95 -2.68
N ILE A 20 -5.88 -3.08 -2.18
CA ILE A 20 -6.25 -2.74 -0.80
C ILE A 20 -5.42 -3.56 0.19
N ASP A 21 -5.39 -4.88 0.05
CA ASP A 21 -4.65 -5.78 0.94
C ASP A 21 -3.17 -5.40 1.01
N LEU A 22 -2.53 -5.20 -0.15
CA LEU A 22 -1.13 -4.81 -0.21
C LEU A 22 -0.85 -3.43 0.40
N VAL A 23 -1.80 -2.50 0.34
CA VAL A 23 -1.66 -1.19 0.98
C VAL A 23 -1.77 -1.31 2.50
N ILE A 24 -2.65 -2.16 3.02
CA ILE A 24 -2.75 -2.45 4.46
C ILE A 24 -1.43 -3.06 4.95
N ASP A 25 -0.81 -3.94 4.16
CA ASP A 25 0.52 -4.51 4.40
C ASP A 25 1.68 -3.50 4.23
N GLY A 26 1.36 -2.23 3.97
CA GLY A 26 2.35 -1.15 3.88
C GLY A 26 3.11 -1.07 2.56
N GLN A 27 2.70 -1.81 1.54
CA GLN A 27 3.37 -1.76 0.25
C GLN A 27 3.07 -0.43 -0.45
N PRO A 28 4.11 0.31 -0.90
CA PRO A 28 3.88 1.57 -1.58
C PRO A 28 3.23 1.31 -2.94
N ILE A 29 2.24 2.14 -3.31
CA ILE A 29 1.47 1.97 -4.55
C ILE A 29 2.35 1.87 -5.81
N ARG A 30 3.49 2.56 -5.83
CA ARG A 30 4.48 2.45 -6.92
C ARG A 30 5.08 1.06 -7.05
N PHE A 31 5.35 0.40 -5.92
CA PHE A 31 5.83 -0.98 -5.90
C PHE A 31 4.73 -1.93 -6.35
N ILE A 32 3.50 -1.79 -5.83
CA ILE A 32 2.35 -2.61 -6.24
C ILE A 32 2.15 -2.52 -7.75
N CYS A 33 2.04 -1.31 -8.29
CA CYS A 33 1.89 -1.08 -9.73
C CYS A 33 3.11 -1.51 -10.56
N SER A 34 4.27 -1.79 -9.96
CA SER A 34 5.43 -2.30 -10.71
C SER A 34 5.32 -3.80 -11.03
N GLN A 35 4.51 -4.54 -10.27
CA GLN A 35 4.35 -5.99 -10.41
C GLN A 35 3.70 -6.38 -11.74
N VAL A 36 3.92 -7.64 -12.13
CA VAL A 36 3.23 -8.26 -13.27
C VAL A 36 1.73 -8.33 -12.97
N ASP A 37 0.90 -8.18 -14.01
CA ASP A 37 -0.56 -8.18 -13.93
C ASP A 37 -1.19 -7.07 -13.08
N MET A 38 -0.40 -6.07 -12.66
CA MET A 38 -0.91 -4.90 -11.94
C MET A 38 -1.15 -3.70 -12.87
N PRO A 39 -2.21 -2.92 -12.60
CA PRO A 39 -2.50 -1.70 -13.33
C PRO A 39 -1.39 -0.67 -13.11
N SER A 40 -1.24 0.25 -14.07
CA SER A 40 -0.35 1.39 -13.89
C SER A 40 -0.86 2.31 -12.77
N VAL A 41 0.03 3.14 -12.19
CA VAL A 41 -0.38 4.14 -11.19
C VAL A 41 -1.46 5.07 -11.75
N ALA A 42 -1.34 5.50 -13.01
CA ALA A 42 -2.34 6.36 -13.65
C ALA A 42 -3.72 5.68 -13.76
N THR A 43 -3.73 4.36 -14.03
CA THR A 43 -4.96 3.56 -14.05
C THR A 43 -5.60 3.51 -12.66
N VAL A 44 -4.82 3.25 -11.61
CA VAL A 44 -5.35 3.22 -10.23
C VAL A 44 -5.89 4.59 -9.82
N MET A 45 -5.19 5.68 -10.16
CA MET A 45 -5.68 7.04 -9.86
C MET A 45 -7.00 7.34 -10.58
N ARG A 46 -7.17 6.87 -11.82
CA ARG A 46 -8.46 6.94 -12.52
C ARG A 46 -9.52 6.12 -11.82
N TRP A 47 -9.21 4.90 -11.37
CA TRP A 47 -10.19 4.09 -10.63
C TRP A 47 -10.61 4.75 -9.32
N LEU A 48 -9.70 5.38 -8.59
CA LEU A 48 -10.04 6.14 -7.38
C LEU A 48 -10.95 7.34 -7.66
N ALA A 49 -10.88 7.93 -8.85
CA ALA A 49 -11.76 9.02 -9.25
C ALA A 49 -13.14 8.51 -9.70
N ASP A 50 -13.18 7.41 -10.43
CA ASP A 50 -14.40 6.91 -11.09
C ASP A 50 -15.23 5.96 -10.20
N TYR A 51 -14.61 5.33 -9.18
CA TYR A 51 -15.24 4.31 -8.33
C TYR A 51 -15.17 4.72 -6.84
N PRO A 52 -16.21 5.41 -6.31
CA PRO A 52 -16.20 5.95 -4.95
C PRO A 52 -16.03 4.91 -3.84
N GLU A 53 -16.56 3.70 -4.03
CA GLU A 53 -16.43 2.63 -3.03
C GLU A 53 -14.97 2.14 -2.94
N PHE A 54 -14.29 1.98 -4.07
CA PHE A 54 -12.85 1.67 -4.09
C PHE A 54 -12.04 2.80 -3.45
N ALA A 55 -12.38 4.06 -3.72
CA ALA A 55 -11.72 5.20 -3.09
C ALA A 55 -11.85 5.22 -1.57
N LYS A 56 -13.04 4.89 -1.07
CA LYS A 56 -13.33 4.77 0.36
C LYS A 56 -12.52 3.65 1.00
N GLN A 57 -12.51 2.47 0.40
CA GLN A 57 -11.72 1.34 0.88
C GLN A 57 -10.21 1.64 0.86
N TYR A 58 -9.74 2.32 -0.18
CA TYR A 58 -8.35 2.74 -0.31
C TYR A 58 -7.94 3.75 0.77
N ALA A 59 -8.82 4.69 1.12
CA ALA A 59 -8.58 5.61 2.23
C ALA A 59 -8.49 4.86 3.57
N LEU A 60 -9.45 3.95 3.83
CA LEU A 60 -9.45 3.12 5.04
C LEU A 60 -8.18 2.25 5.14
N ALA A 61 -7.73 1.69 4.03
CA ALA A 61 -6.49 0.90 3.98
C ALA A 61 -5.28 1.71 4.46
N LYS A 62 -5.19 2.99 4.06
CA LYS A 62 -4.12 3.88 4.52
C LYS A 62 -4.22 4.24 6.00
N GLU A 63 -5.43 4.41 6.50
CA GLU A 63 -5.65 4.64 7.94
C GLU A 63 -5.22 3.41 8.74
N MET A 64 -5.61 2.21 8.31
CA MET A 64 -5.17 0.95 8.94
C MET A 64 -3.65 0.79 8.91
N TYR A 65 -3.00 1.05 7.78
CA TYR A 65 -1.54 1.01 7.69
C TYR A 65 -0.88 2.01 8.66
N ALA A 66 -1.44 3.22 8.81
CA ALA A 66 -0.94 4.19 9.78
C ALA A 66 -1.03 3.69 11.23
N HIS A 67 -2.11 2.97 11.57
CA HIS A 67 -2.22 2.30 12.87
C HIS A 67 -1.18 1.20 13.05
N CYS A 68 -0.96 0.35 12.03
CA CYS A 68 0.06 -0.70 12.09
C CYS A 68 1.48 -0.12 12.30
N ILE A 69 1.84 0.92 11.54
CA ILE A 69 3.12 1.61 11.72
C ILE A 69 3.22 2.22 13.12
N PHE A 70 2.14 2.82 13.62
CA PHE A 70 2.15 3.42 14.95
C PHE A 70 2.47 2.37 16.03
N ASP A 71 1.80 1.22 15.98
CA ASP A 71 2.04 0.11 16.91
C ASP A 71 3.48 -0.43 16.77
N GLU A 72 4.01 -0.53 15.55
CA GLU A 72 5.40 -0.93 15.29
C GLU A 72 6.40 0.08 15.88
N ILE A 73 6.17 1.39 15.69
CA ILE A 73 7.00 2.45 16.27
C ILE A 73 6.98 2.39 17.79
N GLN A 74 5.80 2.22 18.41
CA GLN A 74 5.68 2.06 19.87
C GLN A 74 6.44 0.84 20.36
N HIS A 75 6.29 -0.30 19.67
CA HIS A 75 7.03 -1.51 20.02
C HIS A 75 8.55 -1.32 19.93
N ILE A 76 9.05 -0.66 18.88
CA ILE A 76 10.48 -0.35 18.74
C ILE A 76 10.94 0.59 19.87
N ALA A 77 10.14 1.60 20.22
CA ALA A 77 10.48 2.53 21.30
C ALA A 77 10.58 1.84 22.65
N ASP A 78 9.65 0.92 22.95
CA ASP A 78 9.62 0.17 24.21
C ASP A 78 10.69 -0.92 24.30
N THR A 79 11.12 -1.47 23.17
CA THR A 79 12.14 -2.54 23.10
C THR A 79 13.56 -2.03 22.85
N CYS A 80 13.72 -0.74 22.58
CA CYS A 80 15.03 -0.10 22.43
C CYS A 80 15.80 -0.14 23.76
N ASP A 81 16.98 -0.78 23.76
CA ASP A 81 17.88 -0.79 24.91
C ASP A 81 18.36 0.64 25.23
N PRO A 82 18.22 1.14 26.47
CA PRO A 82 18.69 2.47 26.87
C PRO A 82 20.18 2.74 26.58
N THR A 83 21.00 1.70 26.41
CA THR A 83 22.45 1.82 26.16
C THR A 83 22.81 2.13 24.71
N GLU A 84 21.93 1.87 23.74
CA GLU A 84 22.15 2.19 22.31
C GLU A 84 21.77 3.64 21.96
N VAL A 85 20.99 4.32 22.80
CA VAL A 85 20.54 5.72 22.60
C VAL A 85 21.68 6.73 22.84
N GLN A 86 22.85 6.29 23.32
CA GLN A 86 23.94 7.18 23.78
C GLN A 86 25.00 7.57 22.71
N LYS A 87 24.79 7.31 21.42
CA LYS A 87 25.77 7.72 20.36
C LYS A 87 25.44 9.01 19.59
N ALA A 88 24.62 9.89 20.16
CA ALA A 88 24.38 11.25 19.63
C ALA A 88 24.91 12.38 20.53
N LYS A 89 25.89 12.09 21.38
CA LYS A 89 26.71 13.10 22.06
C LYS A 89 28.19 12.73 21.99
N ARG A 90 28.85 13.08 20.90
CA ARG A 90 30.27 13.43 20.92
C ARG A 90 30.61 14.40 19.80
#